data_AF-A0AAE7BAD4-F1
#
_entry.id   AF-A0AAE7BAD4-F1
#
_cell.length_a   1.000
_cell.length_b   1.000
_cell.length_c   1.000
_cell.angle_alpha   90.00
_cell.angle_beta   90.00
_cell.angle_gamma   90.00
#
_symmetry.space_group_name_H-M   'P 1'
#
loop_
_entity.id
_entity.type
_entity.pdbx_description
1 polymer ?
#
loop_
_entity_poly.entity_id
_entity_poly.type
_entity_poly.pdbx_seq_one_letter_code
_entity_poly.pdbx_strand_id
1 'polypeptide(L)'
;MSSDLDELEERIKKSKGYLNELENKMKVIEYSIIEKALSKINSYIQFIFALFSGLIIFIGFVTWATGDNLETFYKNIFQKEMDNWLTFSDKNSPISKEMKQIRVETMINANLIKLEKNSIDEYSVRVSELNLEEKTELMNYLSNPDLLLSNFIDGLKVLKLGYGPYSINFEEKVEEKNFILNILNSNNFTSYKKLSLIENLNKSINMLPYSISVLNNSDINYSWKVAAFETVSLFNKQFALDYAKSTLRKYNSSIKPNNEIYLMSHLGQIIKLIAMEDPNAFELKEFIDKHSYLTNQLLEIAFILAQNEDNSNLQVHDLLFKTLNSAIHNNAFLDIHSFFNSKYISTINENIISKLDSPDKLFNNIEILNELVKKNSEIEDLLKVIKFFQIVDRSYYIVAIQLSLSEGTIFTFLDNSTLQHSDVKNDMLSWLIYNDSTKSLELSWRDCLGNINQKTIKKVKDIQKSKLYFSYDKKIMENLSIRKFNNLKL
;
A
#
# COMPACT_ATOMS: atom_id res chain seq x y z
N MET A 1 -56.17 32.65 14.23
CA MET A 1 -54.99 32.33 15.07
C MET A 1 -54.92 30.86 15.50
N SER A 2 -55.88 30.23 16.21
CA SER A 2 -55.69 28.82 16.64
C SER A 2 -55.72 27.81 15.48
N SER A 3 -56.66 27.95 14.55
CA SER A 3 -56.79 27.05 13.38
C SER A 3 -55.57 27.01 12.45
N ASP A 4 -54.82 28.10 12.37
CA ASP A 4 -53.62 28.20 11.52
C ASP A 4 -52.39 27.59 12.20
N LEU A 5 -52.37 27.61 13.55
CA LEU A 5 -51.36 26.95 14.38
C LEU A 5 -51.53 25.44 14.34
N ASP A 6 -52.78 24.98 14.34
CA ASP A 6 -53.14 23.56 14.26
C ASP A 6 -52.72 22.94 12.91
N GLU A 7 -52.88 23.66 11.79
CA GLU A 7 -52.44 23.17 10.46
C GLU A 7 -50.90 23.09 10.37
N LEU A 8 -50.21 24.04 10.99
CA LEU A 8 -48.75 24.07 11.10
C LEU A 8 -48.22 22.91 11.96
N GLU A 9 -48.84 22.68 13.11
CA GLU A 9 -48.54 21.52 13.96
C GLU A 9 -48.79 20.20 13.23
N GLU A 10 -49.82 20.12 12.39
CA GLU A 10 -50.11 18.94 11.60
C GLU A 10 -49.03 18.65 10.54
N ARG A 11 -48.55 19.69 9.82
CA ARG A 11 -47.46 19.55 8.85
C ARG A 11 -46.13 19.19 9.53
N ILE A 12 -45.87 19.73 10.72
CA ILE A 12 -44.71 19.39 11.56
C ILE A 12 -44.81 17.95 12.08
N LYS A 13 -46.01 17.50 12.44
CA LYS A 13 -46.26 16.12 12.88
C LYS A 13 -46.06 15.13 11.73
N LYS A 14 -46.46 15.49 10.51
CA LYS A 14 -46.18 14.71 9.29
C LYS A 14 -44.69 14.61 8.99
N SER A 15 -43.91 15.69 9.12
CA SER A 15 -42.45 15.63 8.92
C SER A 15 -41.76 14.72 9.95
N LYS A 16 -42.17 14.77 11.22
CA LYS A 16 -41.75 13.81 12.26
C LYS A 16 -42.14 12.36 11.93
N GLY A 17 -43.31 12.14 11.33
CA GLY A 17 -43.74 10.82 10.87
C GLY A 17 -42.83 10.22 9.79
N TYR A 18 -42.44 11.01 8.79
CA TYR A 18 -41.49 10.58 7.76
C TYR A 18 -40.08 10.33 8.30
N LEU A 19 -39.65 11.10 9.32
CA LEU A 19 -38.39 10.85 10.02
C LEU A 19 -38.40 9.54 10.80
N ASN A 20 -39.51 9.19 11.46
CA ASN A 20 -39.65 7.87 12.10
C ASN A 20 -39.62 6.73 11.08
N GLU A 21 -40.17 6.94 9.88
CA GLU A 21 -40.09 5.94 8.80
C GLU A 21 -38.65 5.78 8.27
N LEU A 22 -37.93 6.89 8.14
CA LEU A 22 -36.50 6.94 7.81
C LEU A 22 -35.63 6.32 8.91
N GLU A 23 -35.92 6.58 10.18
CA GLU A 23 -35.29 5.97 11.36
C GLU A 23 -35.49 4.45 11.33
N ASN A 24 -36.71 3.99 11.02
CA ASN A 24 -37.01 2.57 10.89
C ASN A 24 -36.32 1.90 9.69
N LYS A 25 -36.14 2.61 8.57
CA LYS A 25 -35.35 2.12 7.42
C LYS A 25 -33.84 2.14 7.71
N MET A 26 -33.36 3.08 8.54
CA MET A 26 -31.94 3.21 8.91
C MET A 26 -31.52 2.28 10.05
N LYS A 27 -32.43 1.85 10.94
CA LYS A 27 -32.20 0.89 12.06
C LYS A 27 -31.58 -0.46 11.67
N VAL A 28 -31.48 -0.76 10.38
CA VAL A 28 -30.81 -1.97 9.86
C VAL A 28 -29.28 -1.82 9.84
N ILE A 29 -28.73 -0.62 10.09
CA ILE A 29 -27.29 -0.32 10.09
C ILE A 29 -26.89 0.20 11.51
N GLU A 30 -25.67 -0.09 11.99
CA GLU A 30 -25.24 0.06 13.40
C GLU A 30 -25.65 1.36 14.16
N TYR A 31 -26.10 1.16 15.42
CA TYR A 31 -26.76 2.14 16.30
C TYR A 31 -25.98 3.45 16.60
N SER A 32 -24.64 3.43 16.64
CA SER A 32 -23.85 4.61 17.02
C SER A 32 -23.73 5.68 15.92
N ILE A 33 -23.93 5.28 14.65
CA ILE A 33 -23.91 6.18 13.48
C ILE A 33 -25.25 6.90 13.35
N ILE A 34 -26.34 6.17 13.63
CA ILE A 34 -27.70 6.67 13.62
C ILE A 34 -27.88 7.79 14.64
N GLU A 35 -27.33 7.66 15.85
CA GLU A 35 -27.49 8.64 16.91
C GLU A 35 -26.78 9.99 16.60
N LYS A 36 -25.64 9.94 15.91
CA LYS A 36 -24.93 11.15 15.43
C LYS A 36 -25.64 11.83 14.24
N ALA A 37 -26.19 11.04 13.32
CA ALA A 37 -26.98 11.57 12.21
C ALA A 37 -28.30 12.19 12.69
N LEU A 38 -29.01 11.50 13.59
CA LEU A 38 -30.27 11.98 14.19
C LEU A 38 -30.04 13.21 15.08
N SER A 39 -28.96 13.26 15.86
CA SER A 39 -28.66 14.44 16.70
C SER A 39 -28.32 15.67 15.87
N LYS A 40 -27.59 15.54 14.76
CA LYS A 40 -27.38 16.65 13.80
C LYS A 40 -28.69 17.10 13.15
N ILE A 41 -29.50 16.18 12.65
CA ILE A 41 -30.83 16.51 12.08
C ILE A 41 -31.68 17.25 13.11
N ASN A 42 -31.71 16.76 14.35
CA ASN A 42 -32.47 17.35 15.44
C ASN A 42 -31.93 18.73 15.85
N SER A 43 -30.60 18.94 15.85
CA SER A 43 -30.02 20.26 16.15
C SER A 43 -30.33 21.30 15.07
N TYR A 44 -30.37 20.92 13.80
CA TYR A 44 -30.76 21.82 12.71
C TYR A 44 -32.26 22.13 12.75
N ILE A 45 -33.09 21.14 13.07
CA ILE A 45 -34.52 21.35 13.33
C ILE A 45 -34.72 22.30 14.52
N GLN A 46 -33.93 22.18 15.59
CA GLN A 46 -33.95 23.11 16.72
C GLN A 46 -33.47 24.52 16.36
N PHE A 47 -32.46 24.64 15.49
CA PHE A 47 -31.99 25.93 14.97
C PHE A 47 -33.07 26.63 14.10
N ILE A 48 -33.75 25.86 13.25
CA ILE A 48 -34.95 26.25 12.51
C ILE A 48 -36.04 26.71 13.50
N PHE A 49 -36.36 25.92 14.53
CA PHE A 49 -37.30 26.31 15.59
C PHE A 49 -36.90 27.60 16.33
N ALA A 50 -35.62 27.82 16.58
CA ALA A 50 -35.10 29.00 17.27
C ALA A 50 -35.20 30.28 16.42
N LEU A 51 -34.88 30.20 15.12
CA LEU A 51 -35.07 31.30 14.18
C LEU A 51 -36.56 31.66 14.04
N PHE A 52 -37.43 30.66 14.04
CA PHE A 52 -38.88 30.88 13.89
C PHE A 52 -39.58 31.34 15.15
N SER A 53 -39.15 30.90 16.35
CA SER A 53 -39.66 31.46 17.61
C SER A 53 -39.29 32.93 17.77
N GLY A 54 -38.10 33.34 17.32
CA GLY A 54 -37.73 34.76 17.23
C GLY A 54 -38.61 35.56 16.25
N LEU A 55 -38.94 34.97 15.10
CA LEU A 55 -39.80 35.58 14.08
C LEU A 55 -41.26 35.73 14.54
N ILE A 56 -41.81 34.75 15.27
CA ILE A 56 -43.17 34.79 15.84
C ILE A 56 -43.30 35.87 16.91
N ILE A 57 -42.28 36.02 17.77
CA ILE A 57 -42.21 37.09 18.77
C ILE A 57 -42.14 38.47 18.08
N PHE A 58 -41.37 38.57 16.99
CA PHE A 58 -41.26 39.80 16.19
C PHE A 58 -42.55 40.15 15.45
N ILE A 59 -43.25 39.15 14.87
CA ILE A 59 -44.55 39.31 14.22
C ILE A 59 -45.59 39.80 15.22
N GLY A 60 -45.70 39.15 16.39
CA GLY A 60 -46.63 39.55 17.46
C GLY A 60 -46.40 40.99 17.95
N PHE A 61 -45.15 41.44 18.00
CA PHE A 61 -44.77 42.80 18.37
C PHE A 61 -45.11 43.83 17.28
N VAL A 62 -44.97 43.48 15.99
CA VAL A 62 -45.24 44.37 14.85
C VAL A 62 -46.73 44.47 14.53
N THR A 63 -47.51 43.38 14.60
CA THR A 63 -48.99 43.44 14.44
C THR A 63 -49.66 44.29 15.52
N TRP A 64 -49.13 44.27 16.75
CA TRP A 64 -49.59 45.17 17.81
C TRP A 64 -49.31 46.65 17.50
N ALA A 65 -48.27 46.95 16.72
CA ALA A 65 -47.81 48.30 16.44
C ALA A 65 -48.36 48.93 15.15
N THR A 66 -48.75 48.17 14.12
CA THR A 66 -49.02 48.74 12.77
C THR A 66 -50.33 48.30 12.07
N GLY A 67 -51.14 47.41 12.66
CA GLY A 67 -52.46 47.05 12.13
C GLY A 67 -52.46 46.04 10.95
N ASP A 68 -53.60 45.37 10.78
CA ASP A 68 -53.83 44.02 10.22
C ASP A 68 -53.40 43.72 8.76
N ASN A 69 -52.74 44.63 8.04
CA ASN A 69 -52.42 44.44 6.60
C ASN A 69 -51.03 43.85 6.30
N LEU A 70 -50.19 43.61 7.30
CA LEU A 70 -48.88 42.96 7.13
C LEU A 70 -48.91 41.45 7.38
N GLU A 71 -49.89 40.97 8.14
CA GLU A 71 -50.02 39.57 8.52
C GLU A 71 -50.14 38.66 7.29
N THR A 72 -50.99 39.03 6.32
CA THR A 72 -51.23 38.24 5.10
C THR A 72 -50.01 38.21 4.16
N PHE A 73 -49.24 39.29 4.08
CA PHE A 73 -48.03 39.37 3.25
C PHE A 73 -46.91 38.51 3.82
N TYR A 74 -46.64 38.60 5.12
CA TYR A 74 -45.64 37.77 5.79
C TYR A 74 -46.09 36.30 5.92
N LYS A 75 -47.39 36.02 6.08
CA LYS A 75 -47.96 34.67 6.05
C LYS A 75 -47.77 33.99 4.69
N ASN A 76 -47.95 34.72 3.58
CA ASN A 76 -47.71 34.19 2.25
C ASN A 76 -46.22 33.96 1.96
N ILE A 77 -45.34 34.85 2.42
CA ILE A 77 -43.89 34.64 2.34
C ILE A 77 -43.48 33.45 3.22
N PHE A 78 -44.02 33.35 4.43
CA PHE A 78 -43.75 32.28 5.38
C PHE A 78 -44.23 30.92 4.87
N GLN A 79 -45.46 30.81 4.38
CA GLN A 79 -45.99 29.58 3.81
C GLN A 79 -45.22 29.17 2.56
N LYS A 80 -44.88 30.13 1.69
CA LYS A 80 -44.09 29.86 0.48
C LYS A 80 -42.67 29.41 0.83
N GLU A 81 -42.02 30.05 1.79
CA GLU A 81 -40.67 29.72 2.21
C GLU A 81 -40.65 28.41 3.02
N MET A 82 -41.64 28.17 3.87
CA MET A 82 -41.79 26.93 4.62
C MET A 82 -42.14 25.74 3.72
N ASP A 83 -43.05 25.92 2.75
CA ASP A 83 -43.35 24.89 1.77
C ASP A 83 -42.14 24.64 0.86
N ASN A 84 -41.36 25.66 0.50
CA ASN A 84 -40.08 25.52 -0.22
C ASN A 84 -38.98 24.87 0.64
N TRP A 85 -38.96 25.07 1.96
CA TRP A 85 -37.91 24.55 2.85
C TRP A 85 -38.20 23.13 3.34
N LEU A 86 -39.48 22.79 3.58
CA LEU A 86 -39.94 21.49 4.07
C LEU A 86 -40.30 20.51 2.95
N THR A 87 -40.37 20.94 1.67
CA THR A 87 -40.56 19.99 0.57
C THR A 87 -39.31 19.16 0.35
N PHE A 88 -39.38 17.89 0.72
CA PHE A 88 -38.37 16.88 0.41
C PHE A 88 -38.28 16.58 -1.10
N SER A 89 -39.37 16.83 -1.84
CA SER A 89 -39.45 16.62 -3.29
C SER A 89 -38.75 17.70 -4.11
N ASP A 90 -38.55 18.91 -3.55
CA ASP A 90 -37.74 19.93 -4.20
C ASP A 90 -36.26 19.63 -3.97
N LYS A 91 -35.50 19.46 -5.05
CA LYS A 91 -34.06 19.18 -4.99
C LYS A 91 -33.25 20.35 -4.41
N ASN A 92 -33.82 21.55 -4.36
CA ASN A 92 -33.16 22.77 -3.93
C ASN A 92 -33.49 23.22 -2.50
N SER A 93 -34.45 22.57 -1.82
CA SER A 93 -34.80 22.92 -0.44
C SER A 93 -33.61 22.68 0.52
N PRO A 94 -33.39 23.54 1.53
CA PRO A 94 -32.31 23.36 2.51
C PRO A 94 -32.36 21.99 3.20
N ILE A 95 -33.55 21.49 3.55
CA ILE A 95 -33.69 20.17 4.18
C ILE A 95 -33.35 19.02 3.20
N SER A 96 -33.72 19.14 1.93
CA SER A 96 -33.33 18.15 0.91
C SER A 96 -31.82 18.11 0.71
N LYS A 97 -31.14 19.26 0.74
CA LYS A 97 -29.67 19.36 0.69
C LYS A 97 -29.00 18.73 1.90
N GLU A 98 -29.47 19.04 3.10
CA GLU A 98 -28.90 18.49 4.35
C GLU A 98 -29.16 16.98 4.45
N MET A 99 -30.35 16.51 4.08
CA MET A 99 -30.67 15.07 4.06
C MET A 99 -29.81 14.32 3.05
N LYS A 100 -29.51 14.90 1.88
CA LYS A 100 -28.55 14.33 0.94
C LYS A 100 -27.16 14.27 1.55
N GLN A 101 -26.71 15.31 2.23
CA GLN A 101 -25.41 15.30 2.91
C GLN A 101 -25.34 14.20 3.97
N ILE A 102 -26.36 14.07 4.82
CA ILE A 102 -26.42 13.02 5.85
C ILE A 102 -26.50 11.63 5.24
N ARG A 103 -27.23 11.45 4.13
CA ARG A 103 -27.28 10.19 3.38
C ARG A 103 -25.88 9.81 2.87
N VAL A 104 -25.15 10.76 2.28
CA VAL A 104 -23.78 10.54 1.80
C VAL A 104 -22.82 10.26 2.96
N GLU A 105 -22.87 11.01 4.06
CA GLU A 105 -22.06 10.75 5.28
C GLU A 105 -22.34 9.35 5.86
N THR A 106 -23.62 8.95 5.91
CA THR A 106 -24.04 7.62 6.40
C THR A 106 -23.56 6.51 5.46
N MET A 107 -23.65 6.73 4.14
CA MET A 107 -23.14 5.80 3.13
C MET A 107 -21.62 5.64 3.25
N ILE A 108 -20.87 6.74 3.45
CA ILE A 108 -19.41 6.69 3.66
C ILE A 108 -19.10 5.83 4.88
N ASN A 109 -19.69 6.14 6.03
CA ASN A 109 -19.45 5.43 7.28
C ASN A 109 -19.80 3.94 7.20
N ALA A 110 -20.94 3.60 6.57
CA ALA A 110 -21.34 2.21 6.39
C ALA A 110 -20.34 1.43 5.51
N ASN A 111 -19.77 2.06 4.48
CA ASN A 111 -18.75 1.43 3.64
C ASN A 111 -17.39 1.32 4.34
N LEU A 112 -17.01 2.29 5.16
CA LEU A 112 -15.78 2.21 5.97
C LEU A 112 -15.86 1.10 7.03
N ILE A 113 -16.98 0.94 7.71
CA ILE A 113 -17.17 -0.18 8.66
C ILE A 113 -17.08 -1.52 7.94
N LYS A 114 -17.70 -1.63 6.76
CA LYS A 114 -17.58 -2.84 5.93
C LYS A 114 -16.12 -3.10 5.57
N LEU A 115 -15.34 -2.07 5.25
CA LEU A 115 -13.91 -2.22 4.98
C LEU A 115 -13.13 -2.70 6.19
N GLU A 116 -13.34 -2.10 7.35
CA GLU A 116 -12.64 -2.47 8.58
C GLU A 116 -12.95 -3.92 8.95
N LYS A 117 -14.23 -4.33 8.89
CA LYS A 117 -14.64 -5.72 9.14
C LYS A 117 -14.04 -6.68 8.11
N ASN A 118 -14.03 -6.33 6.82
CA ASN A 118 -13.44 -7.15 5.77
C ASN A 118 -11.89 -7.18 5.81
N SER A 119 -11.24 -6.20 6.44
CA SER A 119 -9.80 -6.24 6.65
C SER A 119 -9.37 -7.27 7.70
N ILE A 120 -10.32 -7.73 8.53
CA ILE A 120 -10.14 -8.75 9.55
C ILE A 120 -10.38 -10.16 8.98
N ASP A 121 -11.27 -10.31 7.99
CA ASP A 121 -11.60 -11.58 7.34
C ASP A 121 -10.98 -11.70 5.93
N GLU A 122 -9.91 -12.50 5.80
CA GLU A 122 -9.07 -12.67 4.60
C GLU A 122 -9.79 -13.06 3.28
N TYR A 123 -11.07 -13.47 3.30
CA TYR A 123 -11.63 -14.31 2.24
C TYR A 123 -12.81 -13.76 1.41
N SER A 124 -13.26 -12.52 1.61
CA SER A 124 -14.22 -11.94 0.65
C SER A 124 -14.27 -10.43 0.68
N VAL A 125 -13.63 -9.78 -0.30
CA VAL A 125 -13.94 -8.37 -0.60
C VAL A 125 -15.24 -8.32 -1.39
N ARG A 126 -16.38 -8.51 -0.73
CA ARG A 126 -17.69 -8.11 -1.26
C ARG A 126 -18.07 -6.78 -0.65
N VAL A 127 -17.31 -5.74 -0.98
CA VAL A 127 -17.77 -4.37 -0.76
C VAL A 127 -18.80 -4.08 -1.83
N SER A 128 -19.97 -3.59 -1.42
CA SER A 128 -21.05 -3.22 -2.33
C SER A 128 -20.52 -2.15 -3.30
N GLU A 129 -20.51 -2.43 -4.60
CA GLU A 129 -20.16 -1.43 -5.62
C GLU A 129 -21.17 -0.28 -5.54
N LEU A 130 -20.67 0.96 -5.42
CA LEU A 130 -21.52 2.14 -5.51
C LEU A 130 -22.15 2.21 -6.90
N ASN A 131 -23.46 2.44 -6.96
CA ASN A 131 -24.14 2.70 -8.22
C ASN A 131 -23.75 4.08 -8.77
N LEU A 132 -24.15 4.39 -10.02
CA LEU A 132 -23.77 5.63 -10.69
C LEU A 132 -24.28 6.89 -9.96
N GLU A 133 -25.48 6.83 -9.39
CA GLU A 133 -26.10 7.93 -8.66
C GLU A 133 -25.34 8.20 -7.35
N GLU A 134 -25.02 7.16 -6.59
CA GLU A 134 -24.22 7.22 -5.35
C GLU A 134 -22.80 7.75 -5.61
N LYS A 135 -22.17 7.34 -6.71
CA LYS A 135 -20.87 7.90 -7.15
C LYS A 135 -20.97 9.39 -7.44
N THR A 136 -22.03 9.81 -8.12
CA THR A 136 -22.26 11.22 -8.47
C THR A 136 -22.54 12.06 -7.22
N GLU A 137 -23.39 11.59 -6.31
CA GLU A 137 -23.67 12.26 -5.03
C GLU A 137 -22.40 12.38 -4.17
N LEU A 138 -21.57 11.34 -4.12
CA LEU A 138 -20.30 11.35 -3.40
C LEU A 138 -19.30 12.34 -4.00
N MET A 139 -19.14 12.37 -5.33
CA MET A 139 -18.26 13.34 -6.00
C MET A 139 -18.73 14.78 -5.76
N ASN A 140 -20.04 15.03 -5.76
CA ASN A 140 -20.59 16.35 -5.44
C ASN A 140 -20.30 16.74 -3.98
N TYR A 141 -20.46 15.82 -3.03
CA TYR A 141 -20.12 16.04 -1.62
C TYR A 141 -18.63 16.37 -1.43
N LEU A 142 -17.74 15.62 -2.10
CA LEU A 142 -16.30 15.82 -2.06
C LEU A 142 -15.84 17.11 -2.76
N SER A 143 -16.66 17.67 -3.64
CA SER A 143 -16.39 18.95 -4.32
C SER A 143 -16.56 20.17 -3.39
N ASN A 144 -16.95 19.99 -2.13
CA ASN A 144 -17.00 21.05 -1.13
C ASN A 144 -15.59 21.36 -0.55
N PRO A 145 -15.01 22.55 -0.80
CA PRO A 145 -13.69 22.92 -0.29
C PRO A 145 -13.64 23.04 1.25
N ASP A 146 -14.77 23.29 1.91
CA ASP A 146 -14.87 23.46 3.37
C ASP A 146 -14.97 22.14 4.12
N LEU A 147 -15.07 21.01 3.39
CA LEU A 147 -15.14 19.68 3.99
C LEU A 147 -13.89 19.40 4.84
N LEU A 148 -14.03 18.84 6.04
CA LEU A 148 -12.86 18.44 6.84
C LEU A 148 -11.97 17.45 6.09
N LEU A 149 -10.65 17.56 6.24
CA LEU A 149 -9.68 16.70 5.54
C LEU A 149 -9.95 15.20 5.79
N SER A 150 -10.32 14.82 7.02
CA SER A 150 -10.69 13.44 7.38
C SER A 150 -11.87 12.95 6.55
N ASN A 151 -12.97 13.71 6.51
CA ASN A 151 -14.18 13.36 5.78
C ASN A 151 -13.94 13.30 4.27
N PHE A 152 -13.05 14.16 3.77
CA PHE A 152 -12.64 14.17 2.37
C PHE A 152 -11.85 12.90 2.01
N ILE A 153 -10.84 12.53 2.81
CA ILE A 153 -10.06 11.29 2.63
C ILE A 153 -10.96 10.06 2.71
N ASP A 154 -11.88 10.03 3.67
CA ASP A 154 -12.79 8.92 3.89
C ASP A 154 -13.78 8.73 2.73
N GLY A 155 -14.34 9.82 2.20
CA GLY A 155 -15.13 9.76 0.98
C GLY A 155 -14.32 9.32 -0.24
N LEU A 156 -13.06 9.74 -0.36
CA LEU A 156 -12.18 9.28 -1.44
C LEU A 156 -11.87 7.77 -1.37
N LYS A 157 -11.66 7.22 -0.16
CA LYS A 157 -11.50 5.78 0.04
C LYS A 157 -12.74 5.04 -0.47
N VAL A 158 -13.94 5.50 -0.08
CA VAL A 158 -15.20 4.90 -0.51
C VAL A 158 -15.41 5.02 -2.02
N LEU A 159 -15.04 6.15 -2.62
CA LEU A 159 -15.06 6.31 -4.08
C LEU A 159 -14.10 5.32 -4.76
N LYS A 160 -12.88 5.15 -4.22
CA LYS A 160 -11.89 4.17 -4.68
C LYS A 160 -12.44 2.73 -4.65
N LEU A 161 -13.15 2.36 -3.59
CA LEU A 161 -13.82 1.06 -3.50
C LEU A 161 -14.89 0.84 -4.56
N GLY A 162 -15.58 1.90 -4.96
CA GLY A 162 -16.59 1.84 -6.01
C GLY A 162 -16.02 1.41 -7.37
N TYR A 163 -14.70 1.42 -7.55
CA TYR A 163 -14.06 0.79 -8.71
C TYR A 163 -13.82 -0.69 -8.48
N GLY A 164 -13.54 -1.12 -7.23
CA GLY A 164 -13.12 -2.46 -6.83
C GLY A 164 -11.73 -2.45 -6.19
N PRO A 165 -11.42 -3.36 -5.25
CA PRO A 165 -10.14 -3.36 -4.51
C PRO A 165 -8.90 -3.52 -5.41
N TYR A 166 -9.07 -4.15 -6.57
CA TYR A 166 -7.98 -4.50 -7.50
C TYR A 166 -8.19 -3.99 -8.93
N SER A 167 -9.33 -3.37 -9.22
CA SER A 167 -9.63 -2.93 -10.57
C SER A 167 -8.84 -1.69 -10.94
N ILE A 168 -8.27 -1.73 -12.13
CA ILE A 168 -7.72 -0.57 -12.82
C ILE A 168 -8.85 -0.05 -13.71
N ASN A 169 -9.24 1.21 -13.54
CA ASN A 169 -10.30 1.80 -14.35
C ASN A 169 -9.70 2.40 -15.63
N PHE A 170 -9.80 1.64 -16.72
CA PHE A 170 -9.38 2.06 -18.07
C PHE A 170 -10.42 2.90 -18.80
N GLU A 171 -11.64 3.01 -18.28
CA GLU A 171 -12.73 3.74 -18.91
C GLU A 171 -12.66 5.22 -18.53
N GLU A 172 -12.50 6.10 -19.53
CA GLU A 172 -12.63 7.54 -19.34
C GLU A 172 -14.08 7.90 -19.03
N LYS A 173 -14.28 8.62 -17.92
CA LYS A 173 -15.62 9.04 -17.46
C LYS A 173 -15.61 10.54 -17.31
N VAL A 174 -16.47 11.20 -18.09
CA VAL A 174 -16.51 12.66 -18.19
C VAL A 174 -16.82 13.28 -16.83
N GLU A 175 -17.75 12.70 -16.07
CA GLU A 175 -18.12 13.20 -14.73
C GLU A 175 -16.94 13.13 -13.76
N GLU A 176 -16.22 12.00 -13.75
CA GLU A 176 -15.06 11.80 -12.88
C GLU A 176 -13.89 12.71 -13.28
N LYS A 177 -13.63 12.85 -14.59
CA LYS A 177 -12.63 13.78 -15.11
C LYS A 177 -12.93 15.22 -14.68
N ASN A 178 -14.19 15.66 -14.80
CA ASN A 178 -14.59 16.99 -14.37
C ASN A 178 -14.45 17.18 -12.86
N PHE A 179 -14.83 16.18 -12.06
CA PHE A 179 -14.64 16.16 -10.61
C PHE A 179 -13.15 16.33 -10.24
N ILE A 180 -12.26 15.54 -10.86
CA ILE A 180 -10.81 15.60 -10.63
C ILE A 180 -10.27 16.99 -10.98
N LEU A 181 -10.60 17.51 -12.17
CA LEU A 181 -10.13 18.81 -12.62
C LEU A 181 -10.63 19.95 -11.73
N ASN A 182 -11.88 19.89 -11.26
CA ASN A 182 -12.46 20.89 -10.37
C ASN A 182 -11.67 21.02 -9.06
N ILE A 183 -11.25 19.89 -8.48
CA ILE A 183 -10.47 19.90 -7.22
C ILE A 183 -9.03 20.36 -7.48
N LEU A 184 -8.37 19.81 -8.50
CA LEU A 184 -6.95 20.06 -8.74
C LEU A 184 -6.66 21.49 -9.19
N ASN A 185 -7.55 22.08 -10.01
CA ASN A 185 -7.40 23.44 -10.52
C ASN A 185 -7.91 24.53 -9.56
N SER A 186 -8.68 24.15 -8.53
CA SER A 186 -9.24 25.12 -7.58
C SER A 186 -8.20 25.58 -6.55
N ASN A 187 -8.15 26.89 -6.30
CA ASN A 187 -7.32 27.48 -5.24
C ASN A 187 -7.93 27.28 -3.84
N ASN A 188 -9.20 26.90 -3.75
CA ASN A 188 -9.91 26.72 -2.48
C ASN A 188 -9.61 25.36 -1.84
N PHE A 189 -9.00 24.42 -2.57
CA PHE A 189 -8.56 23.14 -2.05
C PHE A 189 -7.10 23.20 -1.60
N THR A 190 -6.83 22.70 -0.40
CA THR A 190 -5.47 22.63 0.15
C THR A 190 -4.61 21.61 -0.60
N SER A 191 -3.28 21.80 -0.56
CA SER A 191 -2.33 20.86 -1.16
C SER A 191 -2.48 19.43 -0.63
N TYR A 192 -2.83 19.26 0.65
CA TYR A 192 -3.08 17.94 1.23
C TYR A 192 -4.29 17.24 0.60
N LYS A 193 -5.42 17.95 0.41
CA LYS A 193 -6.59 17.37 -0.27
C LYS A 193 -6.27 16.97 -1.71
N LYS A 194 -5.53 17.81 -2.43
CA LYS A 194 -5.11 17.51 -3.81
C LYS A 194 -4.18 16.30 -3.88
N LEU A 195 -3.22 16.18 -2.96
CA LEU A 195 -2.36 15.00 -2.86
C LEU A 195 -3.19 13.74 -2.56
N SER A 196 -4.09 13.79 -1.56
CA SER A 196 -4.95 12.66 -1.22
C SER A 196 -5.87 12.23 -2.37
N LEU A 197 -6.32 13.16 -3.21
CA LEU A 197 -7.08 12.85 -4.42
C LEU A 197 -6.27 11.95 -5.37
N ILE A 198 -5.00 12.30 -5.62
CA ILE A 198 -4.10 11.54 -6.50
C ILE A 198 -3.83 10.16 -5.91
N GLU A 199 -3.49 10.07 -4.62
CA GLU A 199 -3.19 8.80 -3.93
C GLU A 199 -4.38 7.83 -3.95
N ASN A 200 -5.61 8.34 -3.87
CA ASN A 200 -6.82 7.52 -3.84
C ASN A 200 -7.34 7.16 -5.24
N LEU A 201 -7.15 8.02 -6.23
CA LEU A 201 -7.60 7.80 -7.62
C LEU A 201 -6.47 7.43 -8.58
N ASN A 202 -5.33 6.98 -8.07
CA ASN A 202 -4.15 6.57 -8.85
C ASN A 202 -4.40 5.41 -9.85
N LYS A 203 -5.51 4.68 -9.69
CA LYS A 203 -5.94 3.60 -10.60
C LYS A 203 -7.01 4.04 -11.60
N SER A 204 -7.22 5.35 -11.79
CA SER A 204 -8.15 5.89 -12.79
C SER A 204 -7.39 6.50 -13.97
N ILE A 205 -7.76 6.10 -15.20
CA ILE A 205 -7.20 6.68 -16.43
C ILE A 205 -7.40 8.20 -16.49
N ASN A 206 -8.46 8.74 -15.87
CA ASN A 206 -8.74 10.18 -15.82
C ASN A 206 -7.67 10.97 -15.04
N MET A 207 -6.89 10.31 -14.18
CA MET A 207 -5.78 10.90 -13.43
C MET A 207 -4.48 10.99 -14.24
N LEU A 208 -4.39 10.29 -15.38
CA LEU A 208 -3.16 10.20 -16.19
C LEU A 208 -2.65 11.57 -16.68
N PRO A 209 -3.46 12.45 -17.30
CA PRO A 209 -2.96 13.72 -17.82
C PRO A 209 -2.35 14.61 -16.73
N TYR A 210 -2.98 14.62 -15.55
CA TYR A 210 -2.49 15.37 -14.40
C TYR A 210 -1.20 14.75 -13.85
N SER A 211 -1.14 13.43 -13.73
CA SER A 211 0.04 12.74 -13.22
C SER A 211 1.26 12.98 -14.12
N ILE A 212 1.09 12.98 -15.45
CA ILE A 212 2.14 13.38 -16.40
C ILE A 212 2.61 14.82 -16.14
N SER A 213 1.67 15.76 -15.92
CA SER A 213 2.03 17.15 -15.62
C SER A 213 2.82 17.30 -14.32
N VAL A 214 2.50 16.49 -13.30
CA VAL A 214 3.21 16.45 -12.02
C VAL A 214 4.64 15.95 -12.22
N LEU A 215 4.82 14.86 -12.97
CA LEU A 215 6.15 14.27 -13.22
C LEU A 215 7.04 15.19 -14.06
N ASN A 216 6.46 15.95 -15.00
CA ASN A 216 7.19 16.91 -15.82
C ASN A 216 7.63 18.18 -15.06
N ASN A 217 7.12 18.42 -13.85
CA ASN A 217 7.47 19.59 -13.05
C ASN A 217 8.63 19.25 -12.09
N SER A 218 9.78 19.90 -12.30
CA SER A 218 10.99 19.71 -11.48
C SER A 218 10.78 20.10 -10.02
N ASP A 219 9.96 21.12 -9.76
CA ASP A 219 9.88 21.83 -8.48
C ASP A 219 8.86 21.22 -7.53
N ILE A 220 8.07 20.24 -8.00
CA ILE A 220 7.10 19.54 -7.18
C ILE A 220 7.79 18.59 -6.18
N ASN A 221 7.23 18.54 -4.97
CA ASN A 221 7.65 17.64 -3.88
C ASN A 221 7.58 16.15 -4.30
N TYR A 222 8.52 15.34 -3.79
CA TYR A 222 8.56 13.90 -4.03
C TYR A 222 7.28 13.17 -3.65
N SER A 223 6.55 13.57 -2.61
CA SER A 223 5.28 12.89 -2.24
C SER A 223 4.26 12.89 -3.38
N TRP A 224 4.18 13.99 -4.14
CA TRP A 224 3.34 14.09 -5.33
C TRP A 224 3.90 13.28 -6.50
N LYS A 225 5.24 13.26 -6.66
CA LYS A 225 5.89 12.48 -7.72
C LYS A 225 5.69 10.98 -7.52
N VAL A 226 5.71 10.49 -6.27
CA VAL A 226 5.39 9.10 -5.93
C VAL A 226 3.98 8.76 -6.38
N ALA A 227 2.98 9.51 -5.91
CA ALA A 227 1.57 9.25 -6.22
C ALA A 227 1.27 9.36 -7.74
N ALA A 228 1.88 10.34 -8.43
CA ALA A 228 1.75 10.49 -9.87
C ALA A 228 2.43 9.35 -10.65
N PHE A 229 3.62 8.92 -10.21
CA PHE A 229 4.36 7.85 -10.87
C PHE A 229 3.62 6.52 -10.83
N GLU A 230 2.94 6.20 -9.73
CA GLU A 230 2.07 5.02 -9.65
C GLU A 230 1.02 5.02 -10.76
N THR A 231 0.32 6.14 -10.96
CA THR A 231 -0.68 6.29 -12.02
C THR A 231 -0.06 6.10 -13.41
N VAL A 232 1.04 6.80 -13.68
CA VAL A 232 1.69 6.77 -15.00
C VAL A 232 2.28 5.39 -15.32
N SER A 233 2.84 4.70 -14.32
CA SER A 233 3.37 3.34 -14.48
C SER A 233 2.29 2.32 -14.87
N LEU A 234 1.04 2.53 -14.45
CA LEU A 234 -0.08 1.66 -14.79
C LEU A 234 -0.61 1.91 -16.21
N PHE A 235 -0.74 3.18 -16.61
CA PHE A 235 -1.45 3.56 -17.83
C PHE A 235 -0.57 3.97 -19.00
N ASN A 236 0.68 4.39 -18.76
CA ASN A 236 1.64 4.79 -19.78
C ASN A 236 3.05 4.33 -19.41
N LYS A 237 3.27 3.00 -19.52
CA LYS A 237 4.53 2.34 -19.18
C LYS A 237 5.75 2.95 -19.86
N GLN A 238 5.64 3.29 -21.15
CA GLN A 238 6.77 3.85 -21.90
C GLN A 238 7.20 5.21 -21.32
N PHE A 239 6.25 6.12 -21.08
CA PHE A 239 6.57 7.40 -20.45
C PHE A 239 7.14 7.18 -19.04
N ALA A 240 6.57 6.25 -18.26
CA ALA A 240 7.06 5.94 -16.93
C ALA A 240 8.52 5.46 -16.97
N LEU A 241 8.87 4.59 -17.92
CA LEU A 241 10.22 4.08 -18.09
C LEU A 241 11.20 5.19 -18.50
N ASP A 242 10.81 6.07 -19.43
CA ASP A 242 11.63 7.20 -19.87
C ASP A 242 11.86 8.21 -18.73
N TYR A 243 10.80 8.50 -17.95
CA TYR A 243 10.89 9.32 -16.75
C TYR A 243 11.80 8.69 -15.68
N ALA A 244 11.64 7.39 -15.45
CA ALA A 244 12.42 6.61 -14.50
C ALA A 244 13.92 6.68 -14.82
N LYS A 245 14.29 6.37 -16.08
CA LYS A 245 15.69 6.45 -16.57
C LYS A 245 16.25 7.87 -16.44
N SER A 246 15.49 8.87 -16.89
CA SER A 246 15.89 10.29 -16.80
C SER A 246 16.11 10.74 -15.35
N THR A 247 15.27 10.29 -14.42
CA THR A 247 15.38 10.59 -12.99
C THR A 247 16.61 9.91 -12.39
N LEU A 248 16.85 8.63 -12.71
CA LEU A 248 17.99 7.88 -12.20
C LEU A 248 19.33 8.48 -12.68
N ARG A 249 19.42 8.90 -13.95
CA ARG A 249 20.61 9.61 -14.49
C ARG A 249 20.94 10.90 -13.74
N LYS A 250 19.91 11.60 -13.25
CA LYS A 250 20.06 12.90 -12.56
C LYS A 250 20.21 12.73 -11.04
N TYR A 251 20.02 11.52 -10.52
CA TYR A 251 20.10 11.28 -9.09
C TYR A 251 21.53 11.55 -8.60
N ASN A 252 21.64 12.46 -7.64
CA ASN A 252 22.89 12.76 -6.95
C ASN A 252 22.63 12.70 -5.44
N SER A 253 23.44 11.92 -4.73
CA SER A 253 23.27 11.54 -3.32
C SER A 253 23.28 12.66 -2.27
N SER A 254 23.31 13.92 -2.67
CA SER A 254 23.47 15.09 -1.78
C SER A 254 22.14 15.62 -1.21
N ILE A 255 21.12 14.76 -1.06
CA ILE A 255 19.74 15.21 -0.73
C ILE A 255 19.53 15.36 0.79
N LYS A 256 18.84 16.44 1.16
CA LYS A 256 18.56 16.89 2.53
C LYS A 256 17.60 15.94 3.30
N PRO A 257 17.75 15.83 4.64
CA PRO A 257 17.11 14.80 5.48
C PRO A 257 15.57 14.81 5.55
N ASN A 258 14.88 15.94 5.35
CA ASN A 258 13.43 16.01 5.61
C ASN A 258 12.53 15.35 4.55
N ASN A 259 13.06 14.94 3.39
CA ASN A 259 12.31 14.28 2.31
C ASN A 259 12.77 12.85 2.03
N GLU A 260 13.61 12.29 2.90
CA GLU A 260 14.33 11.04 2.63
C GLU A 260 13.37 9.85 2.43
N ILE A 261 12.31 9.71 3.21
CA ILE A 261 11.36 8.60 3.08
C ILE A 261 10.64 8.61 1.73
N TYR A 262 10.04 9.75 1.34
CA TYR A 262 9.33 9.85 0.06
C TYR A 262 10.26 9.78 -1.14
N LEU A 263 11.46 10.34 -1.03
CA LEU A 263 12.50 10.19 -2.04
C LEU A 263 12.89 8.72 -2.19
N MET A 264 13.16 8.01 -1.09
CA MET A 264 13.56 6.60 -1.13
C MET A 264 12.44 5.72 -1.65
N SER A 265 11.18 6.01 -1.30
CA SER A 265 10.00 5.36 -1.88
C SER A 265 9.91 5.61 -3.39
N HIS A 266 10.12 6.85 -3.84
CA HIS A 266 10.11 7.21 -5.27
C HIS A 266 11.21 6.48 -6.05
N LEU A 267 12.42 6.47 -5.49
CA LEU A 267 13.56 5.76 -6.06
C LEU A 267 13.29 4.26 -6.15
N GLY A 268 12.76 3.65 -5.09
CA GLY A 268 12.38 2.24 -5.09
C GLY A 268 11.40 1.91 -6.22
N GLN A 269 10.35 2.71 -6.41
CA GLN A 269 9.39 2.51 -7.51
C GLN A 269 10.03 2.64 -8.90
N ILE A 270 10.87 3.66 -9.11
CA ILE A 270 11.57 3.91 -10.37
C ILE A 270 12.53 2.77 -10.70
N ILE A 271 13.36 2.37 -9.73
CA ILE A 271 14.35 1.31 -9.87
C ILE A 271 13.65 -0.01 -10.15
N LYS A 272 12.57 -0.30 -9.41
CA LYS A 272 11.75 -1.49 -9.63
C LYS A 272 11.19 -1.54 -11.05
N LEU A 273 10.65 -0.45 -11.56
CA LEU A 273 10.13 -0.39 -12.93
C LEU A 273 11.24 -0.65 -13.96
N ILE A 274 12.41 -0.01 -13.81
CA ILE A 274 13.54 -0.22 -14.73
C ILE A 274 13.99 -1.68 -14.69
N ALA A 275 14.20 -2.25 -13.50
CA ALA A 275 14.63 -3.65 -13.37
C ALA A 275 13.60 -4.65 -13.94
N MET A 276 12.31 -4.30 -13.92
CA MET A 276 11.24 -5.14 -14.50
C MET A 276 11.15 -5.03 -16.03
N GLU A 277 11.23 -3.82 -16.58
CA GLU A 277 10.92 -3.56 -17.99
C GLU A 277 12.17 -3.43 -18.88
N ASP A 278 13.32 -3.05 -18.31
CA ASP A 278 14.62 -2.96 -19.00
C ASP A 278 15.79 -3.25 -18.04
N PRO A 279 15.98 -4.53 -17.64
CA PRO A 279 17.00 -4.90 -16.66
C PRO A 279 18.44 -4.64 -17.13
N ASN A 280 18.65 -4.42 -18.44
CA ASN A 280 19.95 -4.09 -19.03
C ASN A 280 20.17 -2.58 -19.21
N ALA A 281 19.27 -1.74 -18.66
CA ALA A 281 19.38 -0.30 -18.73
C ALA A 281 20.73 0.20 -18.16
N PHE A 282 21.42 1.05 -18.93
CA PHE A 282 22.70 1.64 -18.52
C PHE A 282 22.59 2.41 -17.20
N GLU A 283 21.46 3.09 -16.99
CA GLU A 283 21.16 3.86 -15.79
C GLU A 283 21.10 3.00 -14.54
N LEU A 284 20.54 1.78 -14.66
CA LEU A 284 20.46 0.84 -13.55
C LEU A 284 21.85 0.39 -13.14
N LYS A 285 22.69 0.05 -14.13
CA LYS A 285 24.09 -0.32 -13.90
C LYS A 285 24.87 0.82 -13.24
N GLU A 286 24.78 2.02 -13.79
CA GLU A 286 25.47 3.20 -13.26
C GLU A 286 25.02 3.52 -11.82
N PHE A 287 23.73 3.36 -11.53
CA PHE A 287 23.20 3.55 -10.18
C PHE A 287 23.78 2.53 -9.19
N ILE A 288 23.81 1.24 -9.55
CA ILE A 288 24.38 0.19 -8.71
C ILE A 288 25.86 0.47 -8.41
N ASP A 289 26.62 0.86 -9.44
CA ASP A 289 28.06 1.13 -9.30
C ASP A 289 28.34 2.34 -8.38
N LYS A 290 27.50 3.39 -8.43
CA LYS A 290 27.69 4.62 -7.64
C LYS A 290 27.08 4.56 -6.24
N HIS A 291 26.04 3.76 -6.04
CA HIS A 291 25.24 3.74 -4.82
C HIS A 291 25.24 2.36 -4.16
N SER A 292 26.39 1.69 -4.17
CA SER A 292 26.59 0.37 -3.56
C SER A 292 26.28 0.33 -2.04
N TYR A 293 26.18 1.48 -1.38
CA TYR A 293 25.76 1.61 0.03
C TYR A 293 24.24 1.59 0.24
N LEU A 294 23.42 1.75 -0.80
CA LEU A 294 21.94 1.73 -0.72
C LEU A 294 21.41 0.29 -0.71
N THR A 295 21.80 -0.47 0.32
CA THR A 295 21.57 -1.91 0.45
C THR A 295 20.11 -2.33 0.24
N ASN A 296 19.13 -1.57 0.75
CA ASN A 296 17.71 -1.91 0.58
C ASN A 296 17.27 -1.86 -0.88
N GLN A 297 17.65 -0.80 -1.59
CA GLN A 297 17.34 -0.65 -3.02
C GLN A 297 18.08 -1.70 -3.85
N LEU A 298 19.33 -2.04 -3.49
CA LEU A 298 20.07 -3.11 -4.17
C LEU A 298 19.43 -4.48 -4.01
N LEU A 299 18.88 -4.79 -2.83
CA LEU A 299 18.17 -6.04 -2.60
C LEU A 299 16.87 -6.11 -3.40
N GLU A 300 16.10 -5.02 -3.46
CA GLU A 300 14.91 -4.96 -4.31
C GLU A 300 15.26 -5.21 -5.79
N ILE A 301 16.36 -4.60 -6.29
CA ILE A 301 16.87 -4.88 -7.63
C ILE A 301 17.23 -6.35 -7.78
N ALA A 302 18.05 -6.90 -6.88
CA ALA A 302 18.51 -8.28 -6.95
C ALA A 302 17.35 -9.26 -7.07
N PHE A 303 16.28 -9.06 -6.32
CA PHE A 303 15.13 -9.98 -6.37
C PHE A 303 14.33 -9.87 -7.66
N ILE A 304 14.18 -8.67 -8.20
CA ILE A 304 13.54 -8.49 -9.50
C ILE A 304 14.40 -9.12 -10.60
N LEU A 305 15.72 -8.91 -10.56
CA LEU A 305 16.64 -9.52 -11.51
C LEU A 305 16.60 -11.04 -11.43
N ALA A 306 16.60 -11.62 -10.22
CA ALA A 306 16.48 -13.07 -10.02
C ALA A 306 15.15 -13.66 -10.56
N GLN A 307 14.07 -12.88 -10.57
CA GLN A 307 12.80 -13.29 -11.19
C GLN A 307 12.85 -13.27 -12.72
N ASN A 308 13.58 -12.31 -13.28
CA ASN A 308 13.70 -12.07 -14.73
C ASN A 308 14.91 -12.78 -15.36
N GLU A 309 15.70 -13.47 -14.55
CA GLU A 309 16.89 -14.17 -15.00
C GLU A 309 16.51 -15.45 -15.75
N ASP A 310 16.57 -15.37 -17.08
CA ASP A 310 16.83 -16.54 -17.90
C ASP A 310 18.34 -16.78 -17.94
N ASN A 311 18.77 -18.03 -17.72
CA ASN A 311 20.19 -18.45 -17.69
C ASN A 311 21.01 -18.05 -18.94
N SER A 312 20.38 -17.52 -19.99
CA SER A 312 21.02 -17.03 -21.21
C SER A 312 21.44 -15.56 -21.18
N ASN A 313 20.96 -14.75 -20.22
CA ASN A 313 21.23 -13.31 -20.17
C ASN A 313 22.38 -12.95 -19.19
N LEU A 314 23.61 -13.05 -19.70
CA LEU A 314 24.85 -12.79 -18.94
C LEU A 314 24.91 -11.40 -18.28
N GLN A 315 24.27 -10.38 -18.86
CA GLN A 315 24.28 -9.02 -18.30
C GLN A 315 23.41 -8.93 -17.04
N VAL A 316 22.23 -9.55 -17.07
CA VAL A 316 21.34 -9.64 -15.91
C VAL A 316 22.00 -10.44 -14.79
N HIS A 317 22.70 -11.52 -15.13
CA HIS A 317 23.48 -12.31 -14.17
C HIS A 317 24.57 -11.48 -13.47
N ASP A 318 25.38 -10.71 -14.22
CA ASP A 318 26.42 -9.84 -13.65
C ASP A 318 25.83 -8.76 -12.73
N LEU A 319 24.69 -8.18 -13.11
CA LEU A 319 23.99 -7.18 -12.28
C LEU A 319 23.42 -7.81 -11.00
N LEU A 320 22.81 -9.00 -11.10
CA LEU A 320 22.35 -9.77 -9.94
C LEU A 320 23.52 -10.07 -8.99
N PHE A 321 24.64 -10.52 -9.53
CA PHE A 321 25.84 -10.83 -8.76
C PHE A 321 26.32 -9.58 -8.02
N LYS A 322 26.48 -8.46 -8.72
CA LYS A 322 26.97 -7.20 -8.12
C LYS A 322 26.05 -6.67 -7.02
N THR A 323 24.75 -6.71 -7.24
CA THR A 323 23.75 -6.23 -6.28
C THR A 323 23.72 -7.08 -5.02
N LEU A 324 23.63 -8.42 -5.16
CA LEU A 324 23.69 -9.35 -4.03
C LEU A 324 25.02 -9.24 -3.29
N ASN A 325 26.14 -9.25 -4.01
CA ASN A 325 27.46 -9.19 -3.40
C ASN A 325 27.62 -7.91 -2.56
N SER A 326 27.22 -6.76 -3.10
CA SER A 326 27.27 -5.49 -2.37
C SER A 326 26.37 -5.51 -1.13
N ALA A 327 25.14 -6.02 -1.25
CA ALA A 327 24.22 -6.10 -0.12
C ALA A 327 24.75 -7.01 1.01
N ILE A 328 25.35 -8.16 0.66
CA ILE A 328 25.99 -9.09 1.60
C ILE A 328 27.14 -8.40 2.35
N HIS A 329 27.98 -7.64 1.65
CA HIS A 329 29.09 -6.91 2.28
C HIS A 329 28.63 -5.80 3.22
N ASN A 330 27.45 -5.24 2.97
CA ASN A 330 26.81 -4.26 3.84
C ASN A 330 25.96 -4.89 4.96
N ASN A 331 26.18 -6.18 5.26
CA ASN A 331 25.51 -6.92 6.35
C ASN A 331 23.99 -7.04 6.21
N ALA A 332 23.46 -7.02 4.98
CA ALA A 332 22.09 -7.47 4.74
C ALA A 332 21.90 -8.91 5.22
N PHE A 333 20.68 -9.26 5.59
CA PHE A 333 20.30 -10.65 5.85
C PHE A 333 18.84 -10.91 5.51
N LEU A 334 18.53 -12.18 5.29
CA LEU A 334 17.17 -12.66 5.08
C LEU A 334 16.61 -13.21 6.39
N ASP A 335 15.35 -12.91 6.67
CA ASP A 335 14.65 -13.45 7.83
C ASP A 335 13.17 -13.69 7.50
N ILE A 336 12.49 -14.46 8.35
CA ILE A 336 11.06 -14.71 8.25
C ILE A 336 10.32 -13.72 9.14
N HIS A 337 9.59 -12.83 8.48
CA HIS A 337 8.65 -11.96 9.15
C HIS A 337 7.26 -12.56 9.16
N SER A 338 6.50 -12.23 10.21
CA SER A 338 5.09 -12.57 10.33
C SER A 338 4.26 -11.30 10.44
N PHE A 339 3.23 -11.20 9.61
CA PHE A 339 2.27 -10.11 9.61
C PHE A 339 0.86 -10.68 9.43
N PHE A 340 -0.02 -10.40 10.41
CA PHE A 340 -1.41 -10.90 10.45
C PHE A 340 -1.55 -12.37 10.00
N ASN A 341 -0.80 -13.29 10.64
CA ASN A 341 -0.78 -14.74 10.37
C ASN A 341 -0.17 -15.21 9.03
N SER A 342 0.25 -14.30 8.16
CA SER A 342 1.08 -14.65 7.00
C SER A 342 2.57 -14.58 7.36
N LYS A 343 3.32 -15.63 7.00
CA LYS A 343 4.79 -15.63 7.09
C LYS A 343 5.38 -15.42 5.72
N TYR A 344 6.40 -14.57 5.62
CA TYR A 344 7.12 -14.33 4.37
C TYR A 344 8.60 -14.09 4.64
N ILE A 345 9.42 -14.39 3.64
CA ILE A 345 10.84 -14.05 3.66
C ILE A 345 10.96 -12.56 3.35
N SER A 346 11.79 -11.87 4.11
CA SER A 346 12.09 -10.46 3.89
C SER A 346 13.56 -10.19 4.11
N THR A 347 14.05 -9.16 3.45
CA THR A 347 15.33 -8.56 3.78
C THR A 347 15.17 -7.60 4.93
N ILE A 348 16.12 -7.67 5.85
CA ILE A 348 16.26 -6.70 6.93
C ILE A 348 17.58 -5.97 6.73
N ASN A 349 17.51 -4.65 6.65
CA ASN A 349 18.67 -3.78 6.78
C ASN A 349 18.27 -2.48 7.49
N GLU A 350 18.95 -2.17 8.59
CA GLU A 350 18.76 -0.94 9.38
C GLU A 350 17.29 -0.63 9.74
N ASN A 351 16.51 -1.67 10.06
CA ASN A 351 15.06 -1.63 10.40
C ASN A 351 14.09 -1.48 9.21
N ILE A 352 14.57 -1.47 7.98
CA ILE A 352 13.71 -1.55 6.79
C ILE A 352 13.48 -3.02 6.46
N ILE A 353 12.20 -3.39 6.36
CA ILE A 353 11.75 -4.74 6.03
C ILE A 353 11.14 -4.68 4.63
N SER A 354 11.79 -5.32 3.67
CA SER A 354 11.26 -5.48 2.31
C SER A 354 10.96 -6.95 2.05
N LYS A 355 9.72 -7.26 1.66
CA LYS A 355 9.29 -8.62 1.34
C LYS A 355 9.99 -9.13 0.08
N LEU A 356 10.43 -10.38 0.12
CA LEU A 356 10.89 -11.13 -1.05
C LEU A 356 9.70 -11.78 -1.75
N ASP A 357 9.39 -11.31 -2.96
CA ASP A 357 8.43 -11.97 -3.84
C ASP A 357 9.13 -13.13 -4.59
N SER A 358 8.52 -14.31 -4.63
CA SER A 358 9.06 -15.51 -5.31
C SER A 358 10.49 -15.90 -4.90
N PRO A 359 10.76 -16.15 -3.60
CA PRO A 359 12.08 -16.51 -3.09
C PRO A 359 12.70 -17.74 -3.75
N ASP A 360 11.89 -18.65 -4.26
CA ASP A 360 12.32 -19.85 -4.97
C ASP A 360 13.16 -19.53 -6.22
N LYS A 361 12.95 -18.39 -6.87
CA LYS A 361 13.76 -17.98 -8.04
C LYS A 361 15.23 -17.77 -7.67
N LEU A 362 15.48 -17.08 -6.56
CA LEU A 362 16.82 -16.88 -6.03
C LEU A 362 17.45 -18.20 -5.57
N PHE A 363 16.72 -19.01 -4.81
CA PHE A 363 17.25 -20.26 -4.25
C PHE A 363 17.38 -21.40 -5.27
N ASN A 364 16.76 -21.30 -6.45
CA ASN A 364 17.02 -22.22 -7.56
C ASN A 364 18.23 -21.81 -8.39
N ASN A 365 18.75 -20.58 -8.24
CA ASN A 365 19.91 -20.13 -8.98
C ASN A 365 21.20 -20.65 -8.33
N ILE A 366 21.67 -21.80 -8.81
CA ILE A 366 22.91 -22.42 -8.34
C ILE A 366 24.14 -21.66 -8.86
N GLU A 367 24.05 -21.07 -10.06
CA GLU A 367 25.17 -20.37 -10.71
C GLU A 367 25.55 -19.11 -9.90
N ILE A 368 24.56 -18.31 -9.48
CA ILE A 368 24.81 -17.11 -8.67
C ILE A 368 25.45 -17.44 -7.32
N LEU A 369 25.01 -18.52 -6.68
CA LEU A 369 25.59 -18.98 -5.41
C LEU A 369 27.05 -19.38 -5.58
N ASN A 370 27.35 -20.16 -6.62
CA ASN A 370 28.72 -20.59 -6.88
C ASN A 370 29.61 -19.39 -7.25
N GLU A 371 29.10 -18.40 -7.98
CA GLU A 371 29.86 -17.18 -8.28
C GLU A 371 30.13 -16.34 -7.01
N LEU A 372 29.11 -16.16 -6.16
CA LEU A 372 29.25 -15.49 -4.85
C LEU A 372 30.32 -16.17 -3.99
N VAL A 373 30.30 -17.49 -3.86
CA VAL A 373 31.31 -18.21 -3.06
C VAL A 373 32.70 -18.15 -3.71
N LYS A 374 32.78 -18.21 -5.05
CA LYS A 374 34.04 -18.11 -5.78
C LYS A 374 34.72 -16.76 -5.58
N LYS A 375 33.94 -15.68 -5.52
CA LYS A 375 34.45 -14.32 -5.29
C LYS A 375 34.71 -14.04 -3.80
N ASN A 376 34.02 -14.74 -2.90
CA ASN A 376 34.11 -14.58 -1.45
C ASN A 376 34.67 -15.85 -0.78
N SER A 377 35.83 -16.31 -1.24
CA SER A 377 36.41 -17.60 -0.81
C SER A 377 37.17 -17.55 0.52
N GLU A 378 37.52 -16.34 0.99
CA GLU A 378 38.11 -16.14 2.32
C GLU A 378 37.06 -16.35 3.41
N ILE A 379 37.48 -16.83 4.58
CA ILE A 379 36.56 -17.28 5.64
C ILE A 379 35.62 -16.17 6.14
N GLU A 380 36.10 -14.94 6.23
CA GLU A 380 35.31 -13.79 6.70
C GLU A 380 34.21 -13.40 5.72
N ASP A 381 34.47 -13.43 4.42
CA ASP A 381 33.49 -13.09 3.40
C ASP A 381 32.55 -14.26 3.12
N LEU A 382 33.06 -15.50 3.15
CA LEU A 382 32.24 -16.70 3.13
C LEU A 382 31.22 -16.67 4.27
N LEU A 383 31.63 -16.26 5.47
CA LEU A 383 30.73 -16.15 6.62
C LEU A 383 29.56 -15.21 6.33
N LYS A 384 29.79 -14.07 5.68
CA LYS A 384 28.73 -13.14 5.29
C LYS A 384 27.79 -13.75 4.27
N VAL A 385 28.32 -14.45 3.25
CA VAL A 385 27.52 -15.13 2.22
C VAL A 385 26.63 -16.20 2.85
N ILE A 386 27.19 -17.07 3.69
CA ILE A 386 26.42 -18.14 4.36
C ILE A 386 25.37 -17.53 5.28
N LYS A 387 25.74 -16.52 6.08
CA LYS A 387 24.80 -15.83 6.96
C LYS A 387 23.63 -15.21 6.19
N PHE A 388 23.88 -14.56 5.05
CA PHE A 388 22.84 -13.91 4.26
C PHE A 388 21.75 -14.89 3.81
N PHE A 389 22.14 -16.07 3.35
CA PHE A 389 21.22 -17.07 2.81
C PHE A 389 20.66 -18.03 3.86
N GLN A 390 21.26 -18.11 5.05
CA GLN A 390 20.78 -19.00 6.10
C GLN A 390 19.51 -18.44 6.73
N ILE A 391 18.41 -19.19 6.62
CA ILE A 391 17.12 -18.84 7.21
C ILE A 391 16.71 -19.91 8.21
N VAL A 392 16.43 -19.50 9.44
CA VAL A 392 16.08 -20.39 10.55
C VAL A 392 14.74 -19.96 11.17
N ASP A 393 13.81 -20.91 11.35
CA ASP A 393 12.56 -20.69 12.09
C ASP A 393 12.47 -21.74 13.20
N ARG A 394 12.41 -21.30 14.47
CA ARG A 394 12.30 -22.19 15.65
C ARG A 394 13.31 -23.36 15.63
N SER A 395 14.57 -23.04 15.37
CA SER A 395 15.68 -24.01 15.27
C SER A 395 15.60 -24.99 14.08
N TYR A 396 14.69 -24.76 13.13
CA TYR A 396 14.63 -25.48 11.86
C TYR A 396 15.27 -24.64 10.75
N TYR A 397 16.27 -25.20 10.06
CA TYR A 397 16.88 -24.58 8.89
C TYR A 397 15.92 -24.67 7.70
N ILE A 398 15.35 -23.54 7.31
CA ILE A 398 14.47 -23.43 6.15
C ILE A 398 15.29 -23.28 4.88
N VAL A 399 16.38 -22.50 4.95
CA VAL A 399 17.38 -22.41 3.90
C VAL A 399 18.75 -22.58 4.53
N ALA A 400 19.56 -23.46 3.94
CA ALA A 400 20.97 -23.61 4.26
C ALA A 400 21.76 -23.88 2.97
N ILE A 401 23.07 -23.70 3.02
CA ILE A 401 23.95 -23.99 1.88
C ILE A 401 24.55 -25.38 2.07
N GLN A 402 24.38 -26.21 1.06
CA GLN A 402 25.02 -27.51 0.92
C GLN A 402 26.21 -27.40 -0.04
N LEU A 403 27.24 -28.21 0.18
CA LEU A 403 28.34 -28.39 -0.75
C LEU A 403 28.64 -29.85 -1.02
N SER A 404 29.04 -30.12 -2.26
CA SER A 404 29.75 -31.32 -2.66
C SER A 404 31.23 -30.96 -2.80
N LEU A 405 32.04 -31.48 -1.88
CA LEU A 405 33.50 -31.26 -1.85
C LEU A 405 34.13 -31.70 -3.16
N SER A 406 35.00 -30.87 -3.73
CA SER A 406 35.85 -31.26 -4.86
C SER A 406 37.22 -31.77 -4.41
N GLU A 407 37.90 -32.53 -5.28
CA GLU A 407 39.30 -32.88 -5.07
C GLU A 407 40.17 -31.61 -4.86
N GLY A 408 40.94 -31.60 -3.78
CA GLY A 408 41.81 -30.47 -3.40
C GLY A 408 41.16 -29.43 -2.47
N THR A 409 39.84 -29.48 -2.23
CA THR A 409 39.22 -28.66 -1.18
C THR A 409 39.61 -29.20 0.20
N ILE A 410 40.11 -28.32 1.07
CA ILE A 410 40.56 -28.68 2.42
C ILE A 410 39.95 -27.72 3.43
N PHE A 411 39.23 -28.27 4.41
CA PHE A 411 38.81 -27.54 5.60
C PHE A 411 39.79 -27.80 6.73
N THR A 412 40.14 -26.74 7.46
CA THR A 412 40.90 -26.82 8.72
C THR A 412 40.00 -26.29 9.83
N PHE A 413 39.87 -27.05 10.91
CA PHE A 413 39.01 -26.71 12.05
C PHE A 413 39.80 -26.06 13.19
N LEU A 414 39.11 -25.56 14.21
CA LEU A 414 39.74 -24.91 15.38
C LEU A 414 40.67 -25.83 16.17
N ASP A 415 40.38 -27.12 16.22
CA ASP A 415 41.23 -28.17 16.81
C ASP A 415 42.43 -28.55 15.92
N ASN A 416 42.64 -27.84 14.80
CA ASN A 416 43.61 -28.10 13.74
C ASN A 416 43.44 -29.44 13.02
N SER A 417 42.35 -30.17 13.24
CA SER A 417 41.99 -31.30 12.38
C SER A 417 41.59 -30.78 10.99
N THR A 418 41.69 -31.67 9.99
CA THR A 418 41.39 -31.33 8.59
C THR A 418 40.35 -32.27 8.01
N LEU A 419 39.57 -31.78 7.05
CA LEU A 419 38.66 -32.58 6.23
C LEU A 419 38.97 -32.35 4.75
N GLN A 420 39.03 -33.43 3.99
CA GLN A 420 39.22 -33.45 2.53
C GLN A 420 38.12 -34.29 1.86
N HIS A 421 38.06 -34.24 0.52
CA HIS A 421 37.07 -34.98 -0.27
C HIS A 421 37.03 -36.49 0.04
N SER A 422 38.20 -37.13 0.25
CA SER A 422 38.31 -38.57 0.56
C SER A 422 37.67 -38.98 1.89
N ASP A 423 37.45 -38.02 2.79
CA ASP A 423 36.94 -38.29 4.14
C ASP A 423 35.41 -38.31 4.20
N VAL A 424 34.75 -37.93 3.10
CA VAL A 424 33.29 -37.80 2.99
C VAL A 424 32.71 -38.90 2.10
N LYS A 425 31.59 -39.48 2.52
CA LYS A 425 30.95 -40.61 1.84
C LYS A 425 30.11 -40.16 0.63
N ASN A 426 30.22 -40.85 -0.50
CA ASN A 426 29.25 -40.88 -1.61
C ASN A 426 28.70 -39.50 -2.06
N ASP A 427 29.56 -38.56 -2.45
CA ASP A 427 29.16 -37.21 -2.89
C ASP A 427 28.13 -36.53 -1.94
N MET A 428 28.11 -36.91 -0.66
CA MET A 428 27.08 -36.43 0.25
C MET A 428 27.28 -34.95 0.54
N LEU A 429 26.16 -34.24 0.43
CA LEU A 429 26.01 -32.82 0.69
C LEU A 429 26.40 -32.52 2.14
N SER A 430 27.53 -31.84 2.32
CA SER A 430 27.91 -31.26 3.62
C SER A 430 27.23 -29.91 3.76
N TRP A 431 26.81 -29.52 4.96
CA TRP A 431 26.14 -28.24 5.20
C TRP A 431 27.10 -27.22 5.79
N LEU A 432 27.11 -26.01 5.22
CA LEU A 432 27.72 -24.83 5.83
C LEU A 432 26.68 -24.12 6.67
N ILE A 433 27.02 -23.90 7.93
CA ILE A 433 26.11 -23.33 8.92
C ILE A 433 26.81 -22.13 9.56
N TYR A 434 26.12 -21.01 9.61
CA TYR A 434 26.50 -19.87 10.42
C TYR A 434 25.98 -20.05 11.85
N ASN A 435 26.87 -20.00 12.84
CA ASN A 435 26.50 -20.04 14.25
C ASN A 435 26.45 -18.61 14.81
N ASP A 436 25.24 -18.13 15.14
CA ASP A 436 25.00 -16.79 15.70
C ASP A 436 25.71 -16.56 17.05
N SER A 437 25.83 -17.61 17.88
CA SER A 437 26.37 -17.50 19.24
C SER A 437 27.89 -17.27 19.22
N THR A 438 28.59 -18.00 18.36
CA THR A 438 30.05 -17.93 18.23
C THR A 438 30.50 -17.00 17.09
N LYS A 439 29.55 -16.53 16.27
CA LYS A 439 29.80 -15.76 15.05
C LYS A 439 30.85 -16.43 14.15
N SER A 440 30.70 -17.74 13.96
CA SER A 440 31.65 -18.57 13.20
C SER A 440 30.94 -19.45 12.20
N LEU A 441 31.68 -19.95 11.22
CA LEU A 441 31.21 -20.98 10.29
C LEU A 441 31.45 -22.36 10.84
N GLU A 442 30.46 -23.23 10.67
CA GLU A 442 30.52 -24.65 11.01
C GLU A 442 30.26 -25.48 9.76
N LEU A 443 30.95 -26.62 9.68
CA LEU A 443 30.70 -27.63 8.67
C LEU A 443 30.03 -28.83 9.34
N SER A 444 28.88 -29.25 8.84
CA SER A 444 28.26 -30.52 9.18
C SER A 444 28.39 -31.50 8.01
N TRP A 445 28.89 -32.70 8.25
CA TRP A 445 29.09 -33.70 7.20
C TRP A 445 28.84 -35.11 7.71
N ARG A 446 28.63 -36.04 6.78
CA ARG A 446 28.58 -37.48 7.07
C ARG A 446 29.88 -38.14 6.66
N ASP A 447 30.55 -38.78 7.61
CA ASP A 447 31.80 -39.52 7.33
C ASP A 447 31.56 -40.83 6.56
N CYS A 448 32.64 -41.50 6.14
CA CYS A 448 32.59 -42.79 5.44
C CYS A 448 31.90 -43.91 6.22
N LEU A 449 31.88 -43.82 7.55
CA LEU A 449 31.22 -44.76 8.46
C LEU A 449 29.72 -44.47 8.63
N GLY A 450 29.28 -43.29 8.21
CA GLY A 450 27.88 -42.85 8.29
C GLY A 450 27.57 -41.98 9.50
N ASN A 451 28.56 -41.60 10.32
CA ASN A 451 28.34 -40.71 11.45
C ASN A 451 28.23 -39.27 10.98
N ILE A 452 27.35 -38.50 11.65
CA ILE A 452 27.22 -37.06 11.43
C ILE A 452 28.22 -36.36 12.35
N ASN A 453 29.10 -35.58 11.76
CA ASN A 453 30.09 -34.77 12.44
C ASN A 453 29.77 -33.30 12.21
N GLN A 454 30.09 -32.44 13.19
CA GLN A 454 29.95 -31.00 13.08
C GLN A 454 31.14 -30.33 13.76
N LYS A 455 31.82 -29.42 13.04
CA LYS A 455 32.99 -28.71 13.57
C LYS A 455 33.08 -27.28 13.05
N THR A 456 33.60 -26.40 13.90
CA THR A 456 33.86 -25.00 13.58
C THR A 456 35.08 -24.85 12.67
N ILE A 457 34.88 -24.17 11.54
CA ILE A 457 35.89 -23.93 10.51
C ILE A 457 36.82 -22.80 10.96
N LYS A 458 38.12 -23.06 10.89
CA LYS A 458 39.19 -22.07 11.09
C LYS A 458 39.65 -21.48 9.75
N LYS A 459 39.79 -22.33 8.73
CA LYS A 459 40.22 -21.95 7.38
C LYS A 459 39.65 -22.93 6.36
N VAL A 460 39.40 -22.43 5.15
CA VAL A 460 39.09 -23.27 3.99
C VAL A 460 40.06 -22.95 2.85
N LYS A 461 40.45 -23.97 2.10
CA LYS A 461 41.25 -23.83 0.87
C LYS A 461 40.45 -24.40 -0.29
N ASP A 462 40.47 -23.70 -1.42
CA ASP A 462 39.90 -24.15 -2.69
C ASP A 462 38.40 -24.52 -2.62
N ILE A 463 37.61 -23.81 -1.81
CA ILE A 463 36.16 -24.01 -1.74
C ILE A 463 35.46 -23.70 -3.07
N GLN A 464 36.01 -22.77 -3.84
CA GLN A 464 35.49 -22.35 -5.15
C GLN A 464 35.53 -23.43 -6.24
N LYS A 465 36.20 -24.57 -5.97
CA LYS A 465 36.19 -25.76 -6.84
C LYS A 465 35.05 -26.72 -6.52
N SER A 466 34.50 -26.62 -5.30
CA SER A 466 33.37 -27.44 -4.86
C SER A 466 32.07 -26.96 -5.51
N LYS A 467 31.07 -27.84 -5.60
CA LYS A 467 29.73 -27.47 -6.07
C LYS A 467 28.86 -27.10 -4.89
N LEU A 468 28.29 -25.90 -4.90
CA LEU A 468 27.37 -25.44 -3.86
C LEU A 468 25.92 -25.45 -4.34
N TYR A 469 25.01 -25.68 -3.40
CA TYR A 469 23.57 -25.80 -3.64
C TYR A 469 22.79 -25.16 -2.48
N PHE A 470 21.62 -24.63 -2.77
CA PHE A 470 20.66 -24.29 -1.72
C PHE A 470 19.90 -25.54 -1.29
N SER A 471 19.83 -25.75 0.02
CA SER A 471 19.03 -26.78 0.66
C SER A 471 17.82 -26.11 1.30
N TYR A 472 16.64 -26.37 0.76
CA TYR A 472 15.39 -25.85 1.29
C TYR A 472 14.22 -26.77 0.96
N ASP A 473 13.19 -26.75 1.80
CA ASP A 473 11.93 -27.45 1.51
C ASP A 473 11.07 -26.58 0.59
N LYS A 474 10.87 -27.05 -0.64
CA LYS A 474 10.09 -26.34 -1.65
C LYS A 474 8.65 -26.06 -1.19
N LYS A 475 8.01 -26.96 -0.45
CA LYS A 475 6.64 -26.75 0.07
C LYS A 475 6.62 -25.69 1.17
N ILE A 476 7.62 -25.66 2.04
CA ILE A 476 7.75 -24.59 3.04
C ILE A 476 7.99 -23.26 2.32
N MET A 477 8.87 -23.24 1.32
CA MET A 477 9.17 -22.06 0.51
C MET A 477 7.93 -21.52 -0.23
N GLU A 478 7.14 -22.40 -0.84
CA GLU A 478 5.86 -22.06 -1.46
C GLU A 478 4.85 -21.50 -0.45
N ASN A 479 4.76 -22.07 0.76
CA ASN A 479 3.88 -21.53 1.81
C ASN A 479 4.36 -20.16 2.33
N LEU A 480 5.65 -19.87 2.26
CA LEU A 480 6.23 -18.58 2.65
C LEU A 480 6.15 -17.54 1.51
N SER A 481 5.89 -17.96 0.27
CA SER A 481 5.75 -17.07 -0.88
C SER A 481 4.28 -16.75 -1.22
N ILE A 482 3.35 -17.63 -0.86
CA ILE A 482 1.92 -17.55 -1.18
C ILE A 482 1.15 -16.81 -0.06
N ARG A 483 0.42 -15.73 -0.41
CA ARG A 483 -0.82 -15.40 0.34
C ARG A 483 -1.73 -16.61 0.16
N LYS A 484 -2.04 -17.37 1.22
CA LYS A 484 -3.11 -18.37 1.12
C LYS A 484 -4.41 -17.65 0.76
N PHE A 485 -4.70 -17.53 -0.53
CA PHE A 485 -6.06 -17.46 -1.04
C PHE A 485 -6.45 -18.90 -1.37
N ASN A 486 -6.77 -19.66 -0.33
CA ASN A 486 -7.41 -20.94 -0.54
C ASN A 486 -8.82 -20.69 -1.11
N ASN A 487 -8.95 -21.00 -2.40
CA ASN A 487 -10.21 -21.42 -3.01
C ASN A 487 -10.77 -22.59 -2.20
N LEU A 488 -11.63 -22.31 -1.24
CA LEU A 488 -12.62 -23.29 -0.80
C LEU A 488 -13.78 -23.19 -1.78
N LYS A 489 -13.83 -24.16 -2.70
CA LYS A 489 -15.10 -24.61 -3.25
C LYS A 489 -16.02 -24.93 -2.07
N LEU A 490 -17.10 -24.17 -1.93
CA LEU A 490 -18.36 -24.63 -1.37
C LEU A 490 -19.44 -24.32 -2.41
#